data_AF-G0ER29-F1
#
_entry.id   AF-G0ER29-F1
#
_cell.length_a   1.000
_cell.length_b   1.000
_cell.length_c   1.000
_cell.angle_alpha   90.00
_cell.angle_beta   90.00
_cell.angle_gamma   90.00
#
_symmetry.space_group_name_H-M   'P 1'
#
loop_
_entity.id
_entity.type
_entity.pdbx_description
1 polymer ?
#
loop_
_entity_poly.entity_id
_entity_poly.type
_entity_poly.pdbx_seq_one_letter_code
_entity_poly.pdbx_strand_id
1 'polypeptide(L)'
;MGFDTARFWPSFKRHGMLSAVSVAGSPDFDGRLDAPSGFFVDNMVQAGDVTLQYPADTPVTLSHGMTLQCKGRTYKVLSEEPERLQDGWLLQVKLKDITP
;
A
#
# COMPACT_ATOMS: atom_id res chain seq x y z
N MET A 1 22.29 11.31 1.30
CA MET A 1 22.17 9.91 1.75
C MET A 1 20.89 9.38 1.13
N GLY A 2 20.97 8.44 0.18
CA GLY A 2 19.80 7.93 -0.53
C GLY A 2 18.93 7.05 0.36
N PHE A 3 17.63 7.04 0.11
CA PHE A 3 16.72 6.09 0.72
C PHE A 3 17.01 4.69 0.16
N ASP A 4 17.26 3.70 1.02
CA ASP A 4 17.57 2.32 0.64
C ASP A 4 16.56 1.39 1.32
N THR A 5 15.61 0.88 0.54
CA THR A 5 14.57 -0.01 1.05
C THR A 5 15.15 -1.26 1.70
N ALA A 6 16.25 -1.83 1.18
CA ALA A 6 16.87 -3.01 1.78
C ALA A 6 17.35 -2.75 3.20
N ARG A 7 17.76 -1.51 3.51
CA ARG A 7 18.21 -1.11 4.84
C ARG A 7 17.07 -0.73 5.79
N PHE A 8 16.07 -0.02 5.31
CA PHE A 8 15.01 0.56 6.17
C PHE A 8 13.76 -0.31 6.29
N TRP A 9 13.41 -1.09 5.25
CA TRP A 9 12.21 -1.91 5.22
C TRP A 9 12.16 -2.97 6.34
N PRO A 10 13.26 -3.71 6.63
CA PRO A 10 13.29 -4.64 7.75
C PRO A 10 13.06 -3.95 9.10
N SER A 11 13.51 -2.71 9.25
CA SER A 11 13.30 -1.92 10.47
C SER A 11 11.83 -1.51 10.61
N PHE A 12 11.20 -1.03 9.53
CA PHE A 12 9.76 -0.73 9.53
C PHE A 12 8.91 -1.96 9.87
N LYS A 13 9.29 -3.14 9.36
CA LYS A 13 8.66 -4.41 9.72
C LYS A 13 8.75 -4.69 11.21
N ARG A 14 9.96 -4.60 11.78
CA ARG A 14 10.21 -4.85 13.22
C ARG A 14 9.43 -3.91 14.14
N HIS A 15 9.19 -2.68 13.70
CA HIS A 15 8.40 -1.69 14.44
C HIS A 15 6.88 -1.80 14.18
N GLY A 16 6.41 -2.81 13.46
CA GLY A 16 4.98 -3.00 13.18
C GLY A 16 4.37 -1.91 12.29
N MET A 17 5.20 -1.18 11.54
CA MET A 17 4.75 -0.13 10.62
C MET A 17 4.29 -0.69 9.27
N LEU A 18 4.63 -1.94 8.98
CA LEU A 18 4.25 -2.64 7.75
C LEU A 18 3.17 -3.67 8.03
N SER A 19 2.46 -4.02 6.98
CA SER A 19 1.36 -4.97 6.99
C SER A 19 1.59 -6.01 5.91
N ALA A 20 1.30 -7.28 6.21
CA ALA A 20 1.33 -8.33 5.19
C ALA A 20 0.21 -8.09 4.17
N VAL A 21 0.58 -8.04 2.90
CA VAL A 21 -0.31 -7.87 1.76
C VAL A 21 -0.28 -9.15 0.95
N SER A 22 -1.49 -9.68 0.70
CA SER A 22 -1.70 -10.88 -0.11
C SER A 22 -2.43 -10.52 -1.39
N VAL A 23 -1.92 -11.00 -2.52
CA VAL A 23 -2.49 -10.77 -3.85
C VAL A 23 -2.65 -12.12 -4.53
N ALA A 24 -3.80 -12.36 -5.15
CA ALA A 24 -4.06 -13.63 -5.82
C ALA A 24 -3.02 -13.88 -6.92
N GLY A 25 -2.32 -15.02 -6.85
CA GLY A 25 -1.31 -15.41 -7.83
C GLY A 25 0.05 -14.73 -7.67
N SER A 26 0.30 -14.02 -6.55
CA SER A 26 1.60 -13.45 -6.21
C SER A 26 2.03 -13.89 -4.80
N PRO A 27 3.34 -13.90 -4.50
CA PRO A 27 3.80 -14.13 -3.12
C PRO A 27 3.32 -13.00 -2.21
N ASP A 28 3.08 -13.33 -0.94
CA ASP A 28 2.80 -12.33 0.08
C ASP A 28 4.01 -11.40 0.28
N PHE A 29 3.74 -10.12 0.48
CA PHE A 29 4.78 -9.11 0.69
C PHE A 29 4.39 -8.11 1.77
N ASP A 30 5.39 -7.42 2.33
CA ASP A 30 5.15 -6.39 3.35
C ASP A 30 4.95 -5.03 2.67
N GLY A 31 3.84 -4.37 3.01
CA GLY A 31 3.47 -3.05 2.50
C GLY A 31 3.11 -2.08 3.62
N ARG A 32 3.41 -0.80 3.43
CA ARG A 32 2.94 0.28 4.31
C ARG A 32 1.59 0.77 3.80
N LEU A 33 0.56 0.56 4.59
CA LEU A 33 -0.78 1.09 4.33
C LEU A 33 -0.95 2.43 5.03
N ASP A 34 -1.29 3.44 4.25
CA ASP A 34 -1.68 4.75 4.75
C ASP A 34 -3.15 4.95 4.41
N ALA A 35 -4.01 4.73 5.40
CA ALA A 35 -5.42 5.05 5.31
C ALA A 35 -5.60 6.45 5.88
N PRO A 36 -6.20 7.40 5.14
CA PRO A 36 -6.46 8.71 5.68
C PRO A 36 -7.35 8.53 6.92
N SER A 37 -6.85 9.04 8.04
CA SER A 37 -7.66 9.15 9.25
C SER A 37 -8.84 10.03 8.86
N GLY A 38 -10.04 9.47 8.77
CA GLY A 38 -11.22 10.22 8.33
C GLY A 38 -11.35 11.47 9.19
N PHE A 39 -11.03 12.63 8.62
CA PHE A 39 -11.31 13.90 9.27
C PHE A 39 -12.79 14.16 9.02
N PHE A 40 -13.58 14.11 10.09
CA PHE A 40 -14.96 14.57 10.06
C PHE A 40 -14.93 16.10 9.95
N VAL A 41 -15.08 16.62 8.73
CA VAL A 41 -15.32 18.05 8.49
C VAL A 41 -16.75 18.16 7.96
N ASP A 42 -17.59 18.90 8.67
CA ASP A 42 -18.95 19.29 8.26
C ASP A 42 -19.86 18.15 7.77
N ASN A 43 -19.97 17.07 8.57
CA ASN A 43 -20.93 15.98 8.36
C ASN A 43 -20.81 15.24 7.00
N MET A 44 -19.72 15.47 6.25
CA MET A 44 -19.35 14.73 5.05
C MET A 44 -18.14 13.85 5.38
N VAL A 45 -18.31 12.53 5.32
CA VAL A 45 -17.19 11.60 5.39
C VAL A 45 -16.48 11.66 4.04
N GLN A 46 -15.43 12.48 3.95
CA GLN A 46 -14.48 12.36 2.85
C GLN A 46 -13.59 11.16 3.16
N ALA A 47 -14.04 9.98 2.76
CA ALA A 47 -13.20 8.79 2.75
C ALA A 47 -12.10 9.03 1.72
N GLY A 48 -10.96 9.57 2.17
CA GLY A 48 -9.81 9.70 1.29
C GLY A 48 -9.38 8.32 0.80
N ASP A 49 -8.79 8.28 -0.40
CA ASP A 49 -8.28 7.02 -0.95
C ASP A 49 -7.21 6.45 -0.03
N VAL A 50 -7.28 5.13 0.22
CA VAL A 50 -6.25 4.42 0.95
C VAL A 50 -5.05 4.27 0.03
N THR A 51 -3.83 4.46 0.53
CA THR A 51 -2.62 4.23 -0.27
C THR A 51 -1.79 3.09 0.28
N LEU A 52 -1.14 2.36 -0.62
CA LEU A 52 -0.22 1.28 -0.28
C LEU A 52 1.14 1.59 -0.88
N GLN A 53 2.16 1.63 -0.02
CA GLN A 53 3.56 1.80 -0.41
C GLN A 53 4.34 0.50 -0.19
N TYR A 54 5.17 0.12 -1.16
CA TYR A 54 5.99 -1.09 -1.10
C TYR A 54 7.31 -0.89 -1.87
N PRO A 55 8.37 -1.68 -1.60
CA PRO A 55 9.64 -1.57 -2.30
C PRO A 55 9.50 -1.89 -3.78
N ALA A 56 10.19 -1.15 -4.64
CA ALA A 56 10.16 -1.38 -6.08
C ALA A 56 10.79 -2.70 -6.53
N ASP A 57 11.61 -3.34 -5.67
CA ASP A 57 12.19 -4.67 -5.93
C ASP A 57 11.25 -5.84 -5.59
N THR A 58 10.10 -5.54 -4.98
CA THR A 58 9.10 -6.58 -4.65
C THR A 58 8.68 -7.27 -5.94
N PRO A 59 8.69 -8.62 -6.00
CA PRO A 59 8.32 -9.38 -7.20
C PRO A 59 6.80 -9.43 -7.40
N VAL A 60 6.14 -8.28 -7.29
CA VAL A 60 4.70 -8.08 -7.48
C VAL A 60 4.48 -6.84 -8.33
N THR A 61 3.61 -6.97 -9.32
CA THR A 61 3.16 -5.85 -10.14
C THR A 61 1.70 -5.61 -9.84
N LEU A 62 1.38 -4.50 -9.18
CA LEU A 62 0.00 -4.10 -8.93
C LEU A 62 -0.50 -3.26 -10.10
N SER A 63 -1.60 -3.71 -10.71
CA SER A 63 -2.29 -3.02 -11.80
C SER A 63 -3.74 -2.71 -11.43
N HIS A 64 -4.34 -1.73 -12.13
CA HIS A 64 -5.73 -1.35 -11.93
C HIS A 64 -6.66 -2.57 -11.97
N GLY A 65 -7.57 -2.63 -11.01
CA GLY A 65 -8.59 -3.68 -10.95
C GLY A 65 -8.19 -4.91 -10.14
N MET A 66 -6.90 -5.09 -9.82
CA MET A 66 -6.45 -6.17 -8.94
C MET A 66 -7.01 -6.01 -7.54
N THR A 67 -7.28 -7.14 -6.89
CA THR A 67 -7.70 -7.19 -5.49
C THR A 67 -6.56 -7.68 -4.62
N LEU A 68 -6.42 -7.05 -3.45
CA LEU A 68 -5.43 -7.42 -2.46
C LEU A 68 -6.08 -7.48 -1.08
N GLN A 69 -5.57 -8.35 -0.23
CA GLN A 69 -5.99 -8.46 1.15
C GLN A 69 -4.91 -7.93 2.06
N CYS A 70 -5.30 -7.11 3.03
CA CYS A 70 -4.39 -6.63 4.04
C CYS A 70 -5.13 -6.33 5.35
N LYS A 71 -4.57 -6.75 6.49
CA LYS A 71 -5.18 -6.62 7.83
C LYS A 71 -6.65 -7.10 7.89
N GLY A 72 -6.97 -8.17 7.16
CA GLY A 72 -8.34 -8.73 7.12
C GLY A 72 -9.35 -7.90 6.31
N ARG A 73 -8.90 -6.87 5.59
CA ARG A 73 -9.71 -6.06 4.66
C ARG A 73 -9.35 -6.39 3.22
N THR A 74 -10.33 -6.28 2.34
CA THR A 74 -10.14 -6.45 0.90
C THR A 74 -10.10 -5.09 0.23
N TYR A 75 -9.06 -4.85 -0.55
CA TYR A 75 -8.86 -3.61 -1.28
C TYR A 75 -8.80 -3.87 -2.78
N LYS A 76 -9.26 -2.91 -3.57
CA LYS A 76 -9.12 -2.89 -5.02
C LYS A 76 -8.14 -1.81 -5.44
N VAL A 77 -7.17 -2.14 -6.29
CA VAL A 77 -6.21 -1.19 -6.86
C VAL A 77 -6.93 -0.28 -7.85
N LEU A 78 -6.83 1.03 -7.63
CA LEU A 78 -7.38 2.07 -8.49
C LEU A 78 -6.34 2.67 -9.44
N SER A 79 -5.06 2.62 -9.08
CA SER A 79 -3.98 3.11 -9.93
C SER A 79 -3.81 2.24 -11.17
N GLU A 80 -3.74 2.85 -12.36
CA GLU A 80 -3.34 2.16 -13.60
C GLU A 80 -1.91 1.63 -13.50
N GLU A 81 -1.01 2.48 -13.01
CA GLU A 81 0.39 2.14 -12.74
C GLU A 81 0.81 2.62 -11.35
N PRO A 82 1.73 1.91 -10.67
CA PRO A 82 2.29 2.37 -9.41
C PRO A 82 3.11 3.64 -9.59
N GLU A 83 2.86 4.64 -8.74
CA GLU A 83 3.64 5.86 -8.66
C GLU A 83 5.00 5.58 -8.04
N ARG A 84 6.08 6.07 -8.65
CA ARG A 84 7.45 5.92 -8.14
C ARG A 84 7.77 7.04 -7.17
N LEU A 85 8.10 6.68 -5.93
CA LEU A 85 8.48 7.60 -4.86
C LEU A 85 9.94 7.40 -4.45
N GLN A 86 10.50 8.41 -3.79
CA GLN A 86 11.88 8.42 -3.26
C GLN A 86 12.88 7.89 -4.28
N ASP A 87 13.07 8.61 -5.40
CA ASP A 87 13.99 8.24 -6.49
C ASP A 87 13.73 6.84 -7.10
N GLY A 88 12.50 6.33 -6.98
CA GLY A 88 12.08 5.05 -7.56
C GLY A 88 12.30 3.83 -6.67
N TRP A 89 12.71 4.03 -5.41
CA TRP A 89 12.89 2.96 -4.43
C TRP A 89 11.56 2.42 -3.90
N LEU A 90 10.54 3.26 -3.84
CA LEU A 90 9.19 2.90 -3.42
C LEU A 90 8.21 3.02 -4.56
N LEU A 91 7.23 2.12 -4.57
CA LEU A 91 6.04 2.18 -5.39
C LEU A 91 4.85 2.50 -4.51
N GLN A 92 3.96 3.36 -4.99
CA GLN A 92 2.72 3.73 -4.33
C GLN A 92 1.53 3.45 -5.24
N VAL A 93 0.48 2.84 -4.70
CA VAL A 93 -0.81 2.68 -5.40
C VAL A 93 -1.95 3.19 -4.55
N LYS A 94 -2.99 3.69 -5.22
CA LYS A 94 -4.27 4.02 -4.60
C LYS A 94 -5.15 2.79 -4.55
N LEU A 95 -5.81 2.63 -3.42
CA LEU A 95 -6.65 1.50 -3.06
C LEU A 95 -8.03 2.00 -2.63
N LYS A 96 -9.04 1.22 -2.98
CA LYS A 96 -10.40 1.35 -2.46
C LYS A 96 -10.71 0.18 -1.56
N ASP A 97 -11.16 0.44 -0.33
CA ASP A 97 -11.72 -0.60 0.53
C ASP A 97 -13.02 -1.12 -0.10
N ILE A 98 -13.09 -2.43 -0.33
CA ILE A 98 -14.24 -3.14 -0.89
C ILE A 98 -14.67 -4.28 0.03
N THR A 99 -14.27 -4.23 1.31
CA THR A 99 -14.67 -5.22 2.31
C THR A 99 -16.21 -5.21 2.42
N PRO A 100 -16.86 -6.39 2.32
CA PRO A 100 -18.32 -6.50 2.39
C PRO A 100 -18.89 -6.18 3.77
#